data_AF-A0A950V7C0-F1
#
_entry.id   AF-A0A950V7C0-F1
#
_cell.length_a   1.000
_cell.length_b   1.000
_cell.length_c   1.000
_cell.angle_alpha   90.00
_cell.angle_beta   90.00
_cell.angle_gamma   90.00
#
_symmetry.space_group_name_H-M   'P 1'
#
loop_
_entity.id
_entity.type
_entity.pdbx_description
1 polymer ?
#
loop_
_entity_poly.entity_id
_entity_poly.type
_entity_poly.pdbx_seq_one_letter_code
_entity_poly.pdbx_strand_id
1 'polypeptide(L)'
;MKLQMIDEAQLAFHESKLHIDIRPGLSMLGAFDKGSTSVPVPIRIGVIGTTATVDGVRDWLEQCKHGVPSEEQKLKALRPSFPGMTQQVFGTSLELSDAATRAITRHELSAALNKTDPLPHVVEVFMDHARDLAGKSGLHVLVVAPPQEVFALGDRLSASMA
;
A
#
# COMPACT_ATOMS: atom_id res chain seq x y z
N MET A 1 -30.75 -1.98 -36.19
CA MET A 1 -29.69 -1.88 -35.16
C MET A 1 -29.30 -3.30 -34.76
N LYS A 2 -28.05 -3.72 -34.98
CA LYS A 2 -27.54 -5.04 -34.54
C LYS A 2 -26.78 -4.81 -33.24
N LEU A 3 -27.31 -5.32 -32.13
CA LEU A 3 -26.57 -5.41 -30.87
C LEU A 3 -25.70 -6.66 -30.91
N GLN A 4 -24.42 -6.49 -30.58
CA GLN A 4 -23.50 -7.60 -30.32
C GLN A 4 -23.24 -7.61 -28.81
N MET A 5 -23.67 -8.67 -28.15
CA MET A 5 -23.35 -8.92 -26.75
C MET A 5 -22.05 -9.71 -26.70
N ILE A 6 -21.13 -9.30 -25.82
CA ILE A 6 -19.88 -10.01 -25.55
C ILE A 6 -20.00 -10.57 -24.14
N ASP A 7 -19.62 -11.83 -23.96
CA ASP A 7 -19.60 -12.45 -22.65
C ASP A 7 -18.53 -11.77 -21.78
N GLU A 8 -18.85 -11.59 -20.50
CA GLU A 8 -17.90 -11.03 -19.55
C GLU A 8 -16.71 -12.00 -19.34
N ALA A 9 -15.52 -11.43 -19.34
CA ALA A 9 -14.28 -12.21 -19.29
C ALA A 9 -14.11 -12.90 -17.93
N GLN A 10 -13.65 -14.14 -17.97
CA GLN A 10 -13.26 -14.87 -16.75
C GLN A 10 -11.90 -14.38 -16.26
N LEU A 11 -11.76 -14.23 -14.94
CA LEU A 11 -10.50 -13.92 -14.27
C LEU A 11 -9.87 -15.20 -13.71
N ALA A 12 -8.54 -15.29 -13.74
CA ALA A 12 -7.81 -16.44 -13.21
C ALA A 12 -7.30 -16.20 -11.78
N PHE A 13 -7.44 -17.22 -10.95
CA PHE A 13 -7.08 -17.25 -9.54
C PHE A 13 -6.15 -18.45 -9.25
N HIS A 14 -5.88 -18.72 -7.97
CA HIS A 14 -5.00 -19.81 -7.55
C HIS A 14 -5.32 -21.13 -8.27
N GLU A 15 -4.27 -21.84 -8.70
CA GLU A 15 -4.37 -23.08 -9.49
C GLU A 15 -5.15 -22.92 -10.81
N SER A 16 -5.10 -21.72 -11.41
CA SER A 16 -5.80 -21.38 -12.67
C SER A 16 -7.32 -21.54 -12.61
N LYS A 17 -7.91 -21.52 -11.40
CA LYS A 17 -9.37 -21.52 -11.24
C LYS A 17 -9.95 -20.21 -11.74
N LEU A 18 -11.15 -20.27 -12.31
CA LEU A 18 -11.78 -19.13 -12.95
C LEU A 18 -12.95 -18.59 -12.13
N HIS A 19 -13.07 -17.26 -12.09
CA HIS A 19 -14.26 -16.59 -11.58
C HIS A 19 -14.48 -15.25 -12.30
N ILE A 20 -15.73 -14.86 -12.49
CA ILE A 20 -16.10 -13.62 -13.19
C ILE A 20 -15.85 -12.36 -12.32
N ASP A 21 -16.18 -12.43 -11.04
CA ASP A 21 -15.99 -11.33 -10.07
C ASP A 21 -14.72 -11.54 -9.22
N ILE A 22 -13.94 -10.48 -9.07
CA ILE A 22 -12.70 -10.43 -8.29
C ILE A 22 -12.88 -10.74 -6.79
N ARG A 23 -13.95 -10.26 -6.16
CA ARG A 23 -14.15 -10.37 -4.71
C ARG A 23 -14.43 -11.81 -4.25
N PRO A 24 -15.44 -12.52 -4.78
CA PRO A 24 -15.64 -13.93 -4.50
C PRO A 24 -14.53 -14.79 -5.11
N GLY A 25 -13.95 -14.41 -6.25
CA GLY A 25 -12.78 -15.08 -6.81
C GLY A 25 -11.60 -15.12 -5.83
N LEU A 26 -11.19 -13.97 -5.28
CA LEU A 26 -10.17 -13.90 -4.23
C LEU A 26 -10.61 -14.61 -2.94
N SER A 27 -11.83 -14.38 -2.47
CA SER A 27 -12.30 -14.94 -1.18
C SER A 27 -12.39 -16.46 -1.18
N MET A 28 -12.82 -17.05 -2.31
CA MET A 28 -13.04 -18.50 -2.43
C MET A 28 -11.81 -19.23 -2.97
N LEU A 29 -11.12 -18.64 -3.94
CA LEU A 29 -10.06 -19.30 -4.69
C LEU A 29 -8.67 -18.83 -4.25
N GLY A 30 -8.54 -17.59 -3.79
CA GLY A 30 -7.27 -16.96 -3.44
C GLY A 30 -6.57 -16.29 -4.63
N ALA A 31 -5.54 -15.50 -4.35
CA ALA A 31 -4.72 -14.84 -5.35
C ALA A 31 -4.05 -15.85 -6.28
N PHE A 32 -3.82 -15.44 -7.53
CA PHE A 32 -3.27 -16.31 -8.58
C PHE A 32 -1.92 -16.94 -8.20
N ASP A 33 -1.03 -16.13 -7.63
CA ASP A 33 0.33 -16.48 -7.24
C ASP A 33 0.44 -17.01 -5.79
N LYS A 34 -0.68 -17.20 -5.10
CA LYS A 34 -0.72 -17.80 -3.77
C LYS A 34 0.07 -19.11 -3.77
N GLY A 35 1.02 -19.25 -2.84
CA GLY A 35 1.86 -20.44 -2.70
C GLY A 35 3.05 -20.50 -3.67
N SER A 36 3.25 -19.51 -4.53
CA SER A 36 4.45 -19.38 -5.34
C SER A 36 5.68 -19.12 -4.47
N THR A 37 6.82 -19.73 -4.82
CA THR A 37 8.11 -19.48 -4.17
C THR A 37 8.63 -18.06 -4.39
N SER A 38 8.06 -17.32 -5.35
CA SER A 38 8.41 -15.91 -5.60
C SER A 38 7.73 -14.94 -4.63
N VAL A 39 6.71 -15.37 -3.89
CA VAL A 39 5.99 -14.52 -2.94
C VAL A 39 6.66 -14.62 -1.57
N PRO A 40 7.23 -13.52 -1.03
CA PRO A 40 7.81 -13.56 0.30
C PRO A 40 6.75 -13.83 1.36
N VAL A 41 7.07 -14.66 2.36
CA VAL A 41 6.17 -14.97 3.48
C VAL A 41 6.93 -14.80 4.80
N PRO A 42 6.70 -13.71 5.56
CA PRO A 42 5.84 -12.56 5.24
C PRO A 42 6.49 -11.54 4.30
N ILE A 43 5.68 -10.65 3.71
CA ILE A 43 6.17 -9.42 3.07
C ILE A 43 6.53 -8.43 4.18
N ARG A 44 7.82 -8.34 4.46
CA ARG A 44 8.40 -7.35 5.38
C ARG A 44 8.42 -5.94 4.78
N ILE A 45 7.81 -5.01 5.50
CA ILE A 45 7.63 -3.61 5.13
C ILE A 45 8.43 -2.72 6.09
N GLY A 46 9.24 -1.81 5.54
CA GLY A 46 9.81 -0.67 6.26
C GLY A 46 9.02 0.60 5.96
N VAL A 47 9.02 1.56 6.90
CA VAL A 47 8.31 2.84 6.73
C VAL A 47 9.20 4.00 7.09
N ILE A 48 9.14 5.06 6.28
CA ILE A 48 9.82 6.34 6.48
C ILE A 48 8.77 7.42 6.52
N GLY A 49 8.78 8.23 7.57
CA GLY A 49 7.88 9.35 7.73
C GLY A 49 8.11 9.98 9.09
N THR A 50 7.29 10.95 9.46
CA THR A 50 7.22 11.39 10.87
C THR A 50 6.59 10.29 11.74
N THR A 51 6.74 10.37 13.06
CA THR A 51 6.07 9.44 14.00
C THR A 51 4.57 9.32 13.71
N ALA A 52 3.87 10.45 13.53
CA ALA A 52 2.43 10.45 13.26
C ALA A 52 2.06 9.73 11.96
N THR A 53 2.82 9.96 10.88
CA THR A 53 2.56 9.29 9.59
C THR A 53 2.93 7.81 9.62
N VAL A 54 3.97 7.44 10.35
CA VAL A 54 4.35 6.03 10.56
C VAL A 54 3.24 5.28 11.30
N ASP A 55 2.72 5.87 12.38
CA ASP A 55 1.62 5.29 13.14
C ASP A 55 0.35 5.17 12.28
N GLY A 56 0.04 6.20 11.49
CA GLY A 56 -1.08 6.15 10.54
C GLY A 56 -0.94 5.03 9.49
N VAL A 57 0.27 4.79 8.97
CA VAL A 57 0.53 3.66 8.06
C VAL A 57 0.36 2.33 8.78
N ARG A 58 0.83 2.20 10.02
CA ARG A 58 0.66 0.98 10.84
C ARG A 58 -0.82 0.67 11.02
N ASP A 59 -1.61 1.64 11.42
CA ASP A 59 -3.04 1.48 11.66
C ASP A 59 -3.79 1.14 10.36
N TRP A 60 -3.42 1.79 9.24
CA TRP A 60 -4.00 1.50 7.94
C TRP A 60 -3.68 0.08 7.46
N LEU A 61 -2.43 -0.37 7.61
CA LEU A 61 -2.04 -1.75 7.27
C LEU A 61 -2.78 -2.77 8.12
N GLU A 62 -3.01 -2.48 9.41
CA GLU A 62 -3.80 -3.34 10.29
C GLU A 62 -5.26 -3.43 9.85
N GLN A 63 -5.85 -2.32 9.40
CA GLN A 63 -7.20 -2.32 8.83
C GLN A 63 -7.25 -3.14 7.53
N CYS A 64 -6.26 -3.01 6.65
CA CYS A 64 -6.19 -3.77 5.40
C CYS A 64 -6.17 -5.31 5.61
N LYS A 65 -5.68 -5.81 6.75
CA LYS A 65 -5.72 -7.25 7.09
C LYS A 65 -7.15 -7.78 7.19
N HIS A 66 -8.11 -6.93 7.55
CA HIS A 66 -9.51 -7.31 7.76
C HIS A 66 -10.37 -7.17 6.49
N GLY A 67 -9.86 -6.49 5.46
CA GLY A 67 -10.57 -6.27 4.21
C GLY A 67 -11.57 -5.13 4.28
N VAL A 68 -12.48 -5.08 3.32
CA VAL A 68 -13.49 -4.02 3.22
C VAL A 68 -14.88 -4.65 3.32
N PRO A 69 -15.61 -4.45 4.43
CA PRO A 69 -16.95 -5.00 4.57
C PRO A 69 -17.90 -4.34 3.58
N SER A 70 -18.87 -5.12 3.10
CA SER A 70 -20.01 -4.59 2.35
C SER A 70 -21.17 -4.26 3.28
N GLU A 71 -21.78 -3.08 3.09
CA GLU A 71 -23.00 -2.69 3.78
C GLU A 71 -24.28 -3.23 3.08
N GLU A 72 -24.14 -3.90 1.93
CA GLU A 72 -25.27 -4.42 1.16
C GLU A 72 -25.95 -5.58 1.88
N GLN A 73 -27.22 -5.40 2.25
CA GLN A 73 -28.00 -6.42 2.96
C GLN A 73 -28.89 -7.26 2.05
N LYS A 74 -29.35 -6.71 0.93
CA LYS A 74 -30.35 -7.33 0.04
C LYS A 74 -29.68 -8.14 -1.05
N LEU A 75 -28.66 -7.57 -1.70
CA LEU A 75 -27.99 -8.15 -2.87
C LEU A 75 -26.55 -8.56 -2.53
N LYS A 76 -26.38 -9.35 -1.47
CA LYS A 76 -25.07 -9.76 -0.95
C LYS A 76 -24.16 -10.40 -2.00
N ALA A 77 -24.73 -11.13 -2.95
CA ALA A 77 -23.99 -11.76 -4.04
C ALA A 77 -23.45 -10.76 -5.09
N LEU A 78 -24.13 -9.61 -5.28
CA LEU A 78 -23.70 -8.58 -6.25
C LEU A 78 -22.72 -7.57 -5.65
N ARG A 79 -22.73 -7.43 -4.33
CA ARG A 79 -21.78 -6.59 -3.60
C ARG A 79 -21.19 -7.33 -2.41
N PRO A 80 -20.38 -8.37 -2.65
CA PRO A 80 -19.67 -9.03 -1.57
C PRO A 80 -18.63 -8.09 -0.96
N SER A 81 -18.20 -8.41 0.26
CA SER A 81 -17.05 -7.77 0.91
C SER A 81 -15.76 -8.05 0.13
N PHE A 82 -14.78 -7.16 0.24
CA PHE A 82 -13.43 -7.43 -0.25
C PHE A 82 -12.66 -8.24 0.80
N PRO A 83 -11.99 -9.35 0.42
CA PRO A 83 -11.23 -10.13 1.38
C PRO A 83 -10.03 -9.35 1.90
N GLY A 84 -9.75 -9.47 3.19
CA GLY A 84 -8.56 -8.85 3.80
C GLY A 84 -7.24 -9.46 3.33
N MET A 85 -6.15 -8.73 3.56
CA MET A 85 -4.78 -9.18 3.28
C MET A 85 -4.36 -10.28 4.25
N THR A 86 -4.79 -11.51 3.95
CA THR A 86 -4.57 -12.70 4.79
C THR A 86 -3.77 -13.76 4.05
N GLN A 87 -3.10 -14.62 4.80
CA GLN A 87 -2.34 -15.75 4.24
C GLN A 87 -3.24 -16.75 3.50
N GLN A 88 -4.50 -16.90 3.91
CA GLN A 88 -5.46 -17.75 3.20
C GLN A 88 -5.78 -17.21 1.80
N VAL A 89 -5.85 -15.89 1.63
CA VAL A 89 -6.23 -15.27 0.35
C VAL A 89 -4.99 -15.08 -0.52
N PHE A 90 -3.93 -14.48 0.01
CA PHE A 90 -2.76 -14.07 -0.78
C PHE A 90 -1.54 -14.99 -0.63
N GLY A 91 -1.60 -16.01 0.24
CA GLY A 91 -0.45 -16.88 0.52
C GLY A 91 0.64 -16.23 1.37
N THR A 92 0.44 -14.99 1.80
CA THR A 92 1.39 -14.22 2.61
C THR A 92 0.67 -13.27 3.57
N SER A 93 1.43 -12.65 4.46
CA SER A 93 0.98 -11.60 5.38
C SER A 93 1.90 -10.39 5.27
N LEU A 94 1.40 -9.22 5.71
CA LEU A 94 2.20 -8.01 5.82
C LEU A 94 2.78 -7.91 7.23
N GLU A 95 4.10 -7.74 7.31
CA GLU A 95 4.82 -7.54 8.55
C GLU A 95 5.51 -6.17 8.53
N LEU A 96 5.05 -5.26 9.39
CA LEU A 96 5.76 -4.02 9.63
C LEU A 96 6.98 -4.32 10.51
N SER A 97 8.18 -4.03 10.03
CA SER A 97 9.39 -4.23 10.82
C SER A 97 9.72 -2.97 11.62
N ASP A 98 9.62 -3.05 12.94
CA ASP A 98 10.01 -1.95 13.84
C ASP A 98 11.50 -1.61 13.68
N ALA A 99 12.35 -2.61 13.46
CA ALA A 99 13.78 -2.43 13.17
C ALA A 99 14.06 -1.72 11.84
N ALA A 100 13.08 -1.73 10.93
CA ALA A 100 13.11 -1.07 9.63
C ALA A 100 12.13 0.11 9.51
N THR A 101 11.72 0.65 10.65
CA THR A 101 10.95 1.90 10.71
C THR A 101 11.90 3.03 11.10
N ARG A 102 11.87 4.13 10.33
CA ARG A 102 12.67 5.34 10.61
C ARG A 102 11.75 6.54 10.66
N ALA A 103 11.63 7.11 11.85
CA ALA A 103 10.95 8.37 12.03
C ALA A 103 11.89 9.52 11.65
N ILE A 104 11.52 10.30 10.64
CA ILE A 104 12.09 11.62 10.37
C ILE A 104 11.67 12.52 11.52
N THR A 105 12.67 13.12 12.18
CA THR A 105 12.41 14.00 13.31
C THR A 105 11.80 15.32 12.83
N ARG A 106 11.05 15.98 13.73
CA ARG A 106 10.51 17.32 13.45
C ARG A 106 11.62 18.32 13.12
N HIS A 107 12.79 18.17 13.77
CA HIS A 107 13.92 19.06 13.55
C HIS A 107 14.48 18.93 12.13
N GLU A 108 14.80 17.71 11.69
CA GLU A 108 15.29 17.44 10.34
C GLU A 108 14.33 17.96 9.27
N LEU A 109 13.04 17.64 9.40
CA LEU A 109 12.03 18.10 8.45
C LEU A 109 11.92 19.63 8.44
N SER A 110 11.91 20.28 9.61
CA SER A 110 11.83 21.74 9.69
C SER A 110 13.08 22.42 9.09
N ALA A 111 14.26 21.82 9.26
CA ALA A 111 15.50 22.35 8.72
C ALA A 111 15.52 22.31 7.19
N ALA A 112 14.93 21.28 6.59
CA ALA A 112 14.75 21.16 5.14
C ALA A 112 13.68 22.13 4.61
N LEU A 113 12.53 22.24 5.29
CA LEU A 113 11.42 23.12 4.89
C LEU A 113 11.77 24.62 4.96
N ASN A 114 12.72 25.02 5.80
CA ASN A 114 13.14 26.41 5.96
C ASN A 114 14.22 26.86 4.94
N LYS A 115 14.62 26.01 4.00
CA LYS A 115 15.57 26.37 2.94
C LYS A 115 14.90 27.25 1.88
N THR A 116 15.70 28.05 1.18
CA THR A 116 15.23 28.93 0.10
C THR A 116 14.54 28.15 -1.03
N ASP A 117 15.08 26.98 -1.37
CA ASP A 117 14.44 25.99 -2.24
C ASP A 117 14.26 24.69 -1.44
N PRO A 118 13.13 24.53 -0.73
CA PRO A 118 12.96 23.46 0.25
C PRO A 118 12.68 22.09 -0.38
N LEU A 119 12.15 22.02 -1.61
CA LEU A 119 11.73 20.74 -2.19
C LEU A 119 12.91 19.74 -2.38
N PRO A 120 14.05 20.12 -3.00
CA PRO A 120 15.18 19.20 -3.13
C PRO A 120 15.71 18.73 -1.77
N HIS A 121 15.72 19.61 -0.77
CA HIS A 121 16.19 19.28 0.57
C HIS A 121 15.25 18.32 1.30
N VAL A 122 13.94 18.49 1.16
CA VAL A 122 12.95 17.56 1.71
C VAL A 122 13.09 16.20 1.04
N VAL A 123 13.17 16.15 -0.29
CA VAL A 123 13.39 14.88 -1.02
C VAL A 123 14.66 14.20 -0.54
N GLU A 124 15.77 14.92 -0.39
CA GLU A 124 17.04 14.34 0.06
C GLU A 124 16.93 13.74 1.47
N VAL A 125 16.24 14.41 2.40
CA VAL A 125 16.00 13.85 3.74
C VAL A 125 15.28 12.49 3.66
N PHE A 126 14.20 12.39 2.88
CA PHE A 126 13.50 11.10 2.74
C PHE A 126 14.35 10.05 2.03
N MET A 127 15.12 10.45 1.02
CA MET A 127 15.99 9.55 0.25
C MET A 127 17.17 9.03 1.09
N ASP A 128 17.73 9.82 1.99
CA ASP A 128 18.81 9.39 2.89
C ASP A 128 18.32 8.31 3.85
N HIS A 129 17.18 8.55 4.52
CA HIS A 129 16.54 7.52 5.35
C HIS A 129 16.16 6.27 4.53
N ALA A 130 15.79 6.43 3.26
CA ALA A 130 15.47 5.32 2.36
C ALA A 130 16.68 4.48 1.99
N ARG A 131 17.81 5.11 1.64
CA ARG A 131 19.07 4.41 1.34
C ARG A 131 19.56 3.64 2.56
N ASP A 132 19.50 4.25 3.75
CA ASP A 132 19.88 3.61 5.01
C ASP A 132 19.04 2.37 5.33
N LEU A 133 17.73 2.44 5.09
CA LEU A 133 16.85 1.29 5.29
C LEU A 133 16.99 0.22 4.21
N ALA A 134 17.14 0.62 2.94
CA ALA A 134 17.34 -0.30 1.83
C ALA A 134 18.64 -1.12 1.97
N GLY A 135 19.65 -0.58 2.64
CA GLY A 135 20.88 -1.30 2.98
C GLY A 135 20.71 -2.42 4.02
N LYS A 136 19.56 -2.48 4.73
CA LYS A 136 19.29 -3.54 5.72
C LYS A 136 18.72 -4.78 5.04
N SER A 137 19.28 -5.95 5.36
CA SER A 137 18.82 -7.23 4.81
C SER A 137 17.39 -7.56 5.24
N GLY A 138 16.59 -8.07 4.31
CA GLY A 138 15.32 -8.72 4.61
C GLY A 138 14.07 -7.85 4.48
N LEU A 139 14.18 -6.58 4.07
CA LEU A 139 13.04 -5.79 3.63
C LEU A 139 12.64 -6.17 2.20
N HIS A 140 11.33 -6.20 1.93
CA HIS A 140 10.80 -6.43 0.59
C HIS A 140 10.19 -5.15 0.01
N VAL A 141 9.58 -4.32 0.87
CA VAL A 141 8.92 -3.08 0.48
C VAL A 141 9.31 -1.96 1.44
N LEU A 142 9.52 -0.77 0.89
CA LEU A 142 9.73 0.45 1.66
C LEU A 142 8.60 1.43 1.32
N VAL A 143 7.90 1.90 2.36
CA VAL A 143 6.83 2.90 2.24
C VAL A 143 7.36 4.26 2.69
N VAL A 144 7.25 5.25 1.81
CA VAL A 144 7.52 6.64 2.15
C VAL A 144 6.18 7.31 2.45
N ALA A 145 6.02 7.81 3.68
CA ALA A 145 4.83 8.47 4.20
C ALA A 145 5.16 9.91 4.60
N PRO A 146 5.24 10.85 3.64
CA PRO A 146 5.45 12.26 3.94
C PRO A 146 4.27 12.85 4.72
N PRO A 147 4.49 13.76 5.66
CA PRO A 147 3.42 14.46 6.36
C PRO A 147 2.80 15.55 5.47
N GLN A 148 1.66 16.08 5.90
CA GLN A 148 0.85 17.03 5.12
C GLN A 148 1.62 18.30 4.73
N GLU A 149 2.57 18.76 5.55
CA GLU A 149 3.36 19.96 5.25
C GLU A 149 4.23 19.78 3.98
N VAL A 150 4.64 18.55 3.68
CA VAL A 150 5.40 18.22 2.45
C VAL A 150 4.50 18.31 1.22
N PHE A 151 3.26 17.81 1.30
CA PHE A 151 2.30 17.92 0.21
C PHE A 151 1.90 19.38 -0.04
N ALA A 152 1.66 20.14 1.03
CA ALA A 152 1.34 21.57 0.93
C ALA A 152 2.45 22.39 0.26
N LEU A 153 3.71 21.95 0.34
CA LEU A 153 4.81 22.57 -0.40
C LEU A 153 4.68 22.33 -1.91
N GLY A 154 4.37 21.11 -2.33
CA GLY A 154 4.16 20.75 -3.74
C GLY A 154 2.99 21.50 -4.39
N ASP A 155 1.90 21.69 -3.64
CA ASP A 155 0.73 22.42 -4.12
C ASP A 155 1.05 23.89 -4.39
N ARG A 156 1.84 24.54 -3.53
CA ARG A 156 2.27 25.94 -3.71
C ARG A 156 3.16 26.13 -4.93
N LEU A 157 4.04 25.17 -5.19
CA LEU A 157 4.92 25.19 -6.36
C LEU A 157 4.14 24.97 -7.65
N SER A 158 3.12 24.10 -7.62
CA SER A 158 2.25 23.87 -8.77
C SER A 158 1.40 25.11 -9.08
N ALA A 159 0.92 25.81 -8.04
CA ALA A 159 0.14 27.03 -8.19
C ALA A 159 0.96 28.24 -8.65
N SER A 160 2.28 28.29 -8.43
CA SER A 160 3.13 29.38 -8.92
C SER A 160 3.58 29.20 -10.37
N MET A 161 3.41 28.00 -10.94
CA MET A 161 3.71 27.68 -12.34
C MET A 161 2.49 27.82 -13.28
N ALA A 162 1.29 27.98 -12.73
CA ALA A 162 0.04 28.18 -13.45
C ALA A 162 -0.32 29.67 -13.54
#